data_AF-A0A9D1XQ72-F1
#
_entry.id   AF-A0A9D1XQ72-F1
#
_cell.length_a   1.000
_cell.length_b   1.000
_cell.length_c   1.000
_cell.angle_alpha   90.00
_cell.angle_beta   90.00
_cell.angle_gamma   90.00
#
_symmetry.space_group_name_H-M   'P 1'
#
loop_
_entity.id
_entity.type
_entity.pdbx_description
1 polymer ?
#
loop_
_entity_poly.entity_id
_entity_poly.type
_entity_poly.pdbx_seq_one_letter_code
_entity_poly.pdbx_strand_id
1 'polypeptide(L)'
;MNINSRIDWKAGMAISARTFVQMDKNLAWRQQVANRASNGNQFGLIPFTEFKCQWGFVRNKLEIEHLSCMALLPSGKILHIDEKALVSIPLVYGDEYYLACGCGEGETSFEIEDVPFVRPEVTYGIYQLKELEGKDLLPIMKFKVNEGVFSIDEGYIPPCLHLSSDPRFQSHIFRLAERIARLAEHPNLESGEGKRALQHYAYVLGNYDLRNRTAHFIGLTNEIAQAIDYYIVAPNTETPVAWEPYSEYDVVIWLNRLNDYAYSAETILDKVVLEDHSIDFEALKAQIVSELYERLHMELHDRLYEELRGKLYAEIMEEQTSRLTDYVNNRLKAELHDLLSGELSEELFGKLYNALYDSLFNALYVPEEKEEEEEFVPLI
;
A
#
# COMPACT_ATOMS: atom_id res chain seq x y z
N MET A 1 -22.08 -42.99 -22.54
CA MET A 1 -23.56 -43.08 -22.49
C MET A 1 -24.12 -41.67 -22.54
N ASN A 2 -25.20 -41.40 -23.28
CA ASN A 2 -25.81 -40.08 -23.24
C ASN A 2 -26.39 -39.85 -21.84
N ILE A 3 -25.94 -38.80 -21.14
CA ILE A 3 -26.32 -38.53 -19.74
C ILE A 3 -27.83 -38.38 -19.57
N ASN A 4 -28.54 -37.96 -20.61
CA ASN A 4 -29.99 -37.78 -20.62
C ASN A 4 -30.76 -39.06 -20.93
N SER A 5 -30.11 -40.14 -21.37
CA SER A 5 -30.77 -41.42 -21.61
C SER A 5 -31.27 -42.03 -20.30
N ARG A 6 -32.45 -42.66 -20.31
CA ARG A 6 -33.03 -43.40 -19.18
C ARG A 6 -33.65 -44.71 -19.69
N ILE A 7 -33.91 -45.65 -18.79
CA ILE A 7 -34.74 -46.81 -19.13
C ILE A 7 -36.13 -46.32 -19.51
N ASP A 8 -36.62 -46.74 -20.67
CA ASP A 8 -37.96 -46.46 -21.17
C ASP A 8 -38.92 -47.55 -20.66
N TRP A 9 -39.46 -47.34 -19.47
CA TRP A 9 -40.36 -48.29 -18.82
C TRP A 9 -41.72 -48.34 -19.53
N LYS A 10 -42.13 -49.53 -19.98
CA LYS A 10 -43.42 -49.75 -20.64
C LYS A 10 -44.30 -50.71 -19.84
N ALA A 11 -45.61 -50.50 -19.90
CA ALA A 11 -46.57 -51.45 -19.35
C ALA A 11 -46.37 -52.84 -20.00
N GLY A 12 -46.27 -53.88 -19.18
CA GLY A 12 -46.00 -55.25 -19.64
C GLY A 12 -44.56 -55.52 -20.09
N MET A 13 -43.62 -54.58 -19.90
CA MET A 13 -42.20 -54.80 -20.19
C MET A 13 -41.63 -55.90 -19.28
N ALA A 14 -40.94 -56.88 -19.87
CA ALA A 14 -40.24 -57.90 -19.12
C ALA A 14 -39.06 -57.29 -18.33
N ILE A 15 -39.04 -57.52 -17.03
CA ILE A 15 -37.98 -57.06 -16.13
C ILE A 15 -36.89 -58.13 -16.06
N SER A 16 -35.63 -57.71 -16.23
CA SER A 16 -34.46 -58.59 -16.13
C SER A 16 -33.36 -57.93 -15.30
N ALA A 17 -32.44 -58.74 -14.76
CA ALA A 17 -31.25 -58.24 -14.04
C ALA A 17 -30.48 -57.18 -14.87
N ARG A 18 -30.36 -57.40 -16.19
CA ARG A 18 -29.73 -56.44 -17.11
C ARG A 18 -30.38 -55.05 -17.09
N THR A 19 -31.69 -54.99 -16.86
CA THR A 19 -32.44 -53.71 -16.81
C THR A 19 -31.99 -52.89 -15.61
N PHE A 20 -31.84 -53.52 -14.44
CA PHE A 20 -31.35 -52.88 -13.22
C PHE A 20 -29.87 -52.51 -13.32
N VAL A 21 -29.01 -53.43 -13.81
CA VAL A 21 -27.59 -53.13 -14.03
C VAL A 21 -27.39 -51.93 -14.93
N GLN A 22 -28.18 -51.79 -16.00
CA GLN A 22 -28.07 -50.65 -16.91
C GLN A 22 -28.62 -49.35 -16.29
N MET A 23 -29.66 -49.45 -15.46
CA MET A 23 -30.18 -48.34 -14.68
C MET A 23 -29.13 -47.82 -13.69
N ASP A 24 -28.51 -48.71 -12.91
CA ASP A 24 -27.50 -48.37 -11.91
C ASP A 24 -26.25 -47.76 -12.56
N LYS A 25 -25.76 -48.34 -13.66
CA LYS A 25 -24.64 -47.78 -14.44
C LYS A 25 -24.92 -46.35 -14.90
N ASN A 26 -26.15 -46.08 -15.34
CA ASN A 26 -26.54 -44.74 -15.80
C ASN A 26 -26.68 -43.75 -14.64
N LEU A 27 -27.22 -44.18 -13.50
CA LEU A 27 -27.30 -43.37 -12.28
C LEU A 27 -25.90 -43.04 -11.74
N ALA A 28 -25.02 -44.05 -11.64
CA ALA A 28 -23.64 -43.87 -11.24
C ALA A 28 -22.89 -42.89 -12.16
N TRP A 29 -23.06 -43.00 -13.48
CA TRP A 29 -22.47 -42.07 -14.44
C TRP A 29 -22.95 -40.62 -14.23
N ARG A 30 -24.26 -40.41 -14.02
CA ARG A 30 -24.82 -39.09 -13.72
C ARG A 30 -24.28 -38.52 -12.42
N GLN A 31 -24.19 -39.35 -11.39
CA GLN A 31 -23.64 -38.96 -10.09
C GLN A 31 -22.17 -38.56 -10.21
N GLN A 32 -21.35 -39.32 -10.94
CA GLN A 32 -19.94 -38.98 -11.20
C GLN A 32 -19.81 -37.61 -11.88
N VAL A 33 -20.61 -37.35 -12.92
CA VAL A 33 -20.61 -36.05 -13.61
C VAL A 33 -21.04 -34.92 -12.66
N ALA A 34 -22.08 -35.14 -11.86
CA ALA A 34 -22.55 -34.16 -10.89
C ALA A 34 -21.51 -33.87 -9.80
N ASN A 35 -20.81 -34.90 -9.30
CA ASN A 35 -19.75 -34.77 -8.31
C ASN A 35 -18.58 -33.95 -8.86
N ARG A 36 -18.13 -34.25 -10.08
CA ARG A 36 -17.04 -33.49 -10.73
C ARG A 36 -17.42 -32.03 -10.96
N ALA A 37 -18.63 -31.78 -11.48
CA ALA A 37 -19.13 -30.43 -11.69
C ALA A 37 -19.22 -29.64 -10.36
N SER A 38 -19.71 -30.28 -9.30
CA SER A 38 -19.89 -29.65 -8.00
C SER A 38 -18.57 -29.36 -7.28
N ASN A 39 -17.49 -30.08 -7.59
CA ASN A 39 -16.19 -29.95 -6.92
C ASN A 39 -15.10 -29.33 -7.83
N GLY A 40 -15.46 -28.82 -9.02
CA GLY A 40 -14.49 -28.19 -9.92
C GLY A 40 -13.40 -29.16 -10.41
N ASN A 41 -13.76 -30.43 -10.62
CA ASN A 41 -12.84 -31.55 -10.91
C ASN A 41 -11.82 -31.89 -9.82
N GLN A 42 -11.89 -31.29 -8.63
CA GLN A 42 -11.04 -31.69 -7.51
C GLN A 42 -11.45 -33.05 -6.95
N PHE A 43 -10.48 -33.74 -6.36
CA PHE A 43 -10.65 -35.02 -5.70
C PHE A 43 -9.98 -35.00 -4.32
N GLY A 44 -10.27 -35.99 -3.48
CA GLY A 44 -9.72 -36.07 -2.14
C GLY A 44 -10.71 -36.56 -1.08
N LEU A 45 -10.27 -36.51 0.17
CA LEU A 45 -11.07 -36.83 1.34
C LEU A 45 -12.33 -35.98 1.39
N ILE A 46 -13.46 -36.64 1.64
CA ILE A 46 -14.76 -35.98 1.83
C ILE A 46 -14.78 -35.33 3.23
N PRO A 47 -15.29 -34.10 3.38
CA PRO A 47 -15.36 -33.46 4.69
C PRO A 47 -16.33 -34.19 5.62
N PHE A 48 -16.11 -34.06 6.94
CA PHE A 48 -16.96 -34.63 7.99
C PHE A 48 -17.03 -36.17 8.00
N THR A 49 -16.13 -36.84 7.29
CA THR A 49 -15.93 -38.29 7.37
C THR A 49 -14.63 -38.61 8.09
N GLU A 50 -14.59 -39.79 8.73
CA GLU A 50 -13.39 -40.24 9.41
C GLU A 50 -12.28 -40.60 8.41
N PHE A 51 -11.06 -40.19 8.71
CA PHE A 51 -9.85 -40.67 8.06
C PHE A 51 -8.91 -41.23 9.14
N LYS A 52 -8.71 -42.54 9.12
CA LYS A 52 -7.80 -43.25 10.03
C LYS A 52 -7.05 -44.30 9.25
N CYS A 53 -5.73 -44.33 9.40
CA CYS A 53 -4.87 -45.33 8.78
C CYS A 53 -3.87 -45.85 9.83
N GLN A 54 -4.12 -47.04 10.35
CA GLN A 54 -3.20 -47.77 11.24
C GLN A 54 -2.42 -48.79 10.44
N TRP A 55 -1.11 -48.82 10.62
CA TRP A 55 -0.22 -49.59 9.77
C TRP A 55 1.02 -50.09 10.53
N GLY A 56 1.68 -51.09 9.95
CA GLY A 56 2.97 -51.60 10.40
C GLY A 56 3.78 -52.16 9.23
N PHE A 57 5.10 -52.02 9.28
CA PHE A 57 5.99 -52.69 8.33
C PHE A 57 6.34 -54.09 8.83
N VAL A 58 6.03 -55.10 8.01
CA VAL A 58 6.41 -56.49 8.28
C VAL A 58 7.19 -57.03 7.08
N ARG A 59 8.53 -57.11 7.25
CA ARG A 59 9.48 -57.49 6.19
C ARG A 59 9.38 -56.58 4.97
N ASN A 60 8.87 -57.09 3.84
CA ASN A 60 8.69 -56.38 2.58
C ASN A 60 7.21 -56.06 2.28
N LYS A 61 6.37 -56.07 3.31
CA LYS A 61 4.94 -55.77 3.21
C LYS A 61 4.56 -54.67 4.17
N LEU A 62 3.66 -53.81 3.69
CA LEU A 62 2.95 -52.86 4.52
C LEU A 62 1.63 -53.52 4.94
N GLU A 63 1.50 -53.76 6.24
CA GLU A 63 0.27 -54.25 6.84
C GLU A 63 -0.56 -53.05 7.29
N ILE A 64 -1.75 -52.90 6.72
CA ILE A 64 -2.73 -51.89 7.12
C ILE A 64 -3.69 -52.59 8.08
N GLU A 65 -3.49 -52.35 9.37
CA GLU A 65 -4.29 -52.97 10.44
C GLU A 65 -5.73 -52.46 10.44
N HIS A 66 -5.94 -51.21 10.03
CA HIS A 66 -7.24 -50.60 9.85
C HIS A 66 -7.13 -49.33 8.99
N LEU A 67 -7.89 -49.27 7.90
CA LEU A 67 -8.09 -48.07 7.11
C LEU A 67 -9.58 -47.74 7.02
N SER A 68 -9.95 -46.58 7.56
CA SER A 68 -11.26 -45.96 7.42
C SER A 68 -11.09 -44.67 6.61
N CYS A 69 -11.76 -44.58 5.47
CA CYS A 69 -11.65 -43.44 4.56
C CYS A 69 -12.88 -43.33 3.65
N MET A 70 -13.39 -42.11 3.49
CA MET A 70 -14.32 -41.78 2.41
C MET A 70 -13.75 -40.65 1.56
N ALA A 71 -13.71 -40.86 0.24
CA ALA A 71 -13.06 -39.96 -0.68
C ALA A 71 -13.78 -39.85 -2.03
N LEU A 72 -13.64 -38.70 -2.66
CA LEU A 72 -13.97 -38.51 -4.06
C LEU A 72 -12.72 -38.82 -4.89
N LEU A 73 -12.82 -39.72 -5.87
CA LEU A 73 -11.74 -40.02 -6.81
C LEU A 73 -11.78 -39.06 -8.02
N PRO A 74 -10.68 -38.94 -8.81
CA PRO A 74 -10.65 -38.10 -10.02
C PRO A 74 -11.77 -38.36 -11.03
N SER A 75 -12.24 -39.60 -11.15
CA SER A 75 -13.38 -39.95 -12.00
C SER A 75 -14.73 -39.44 -11.47
N GLY A 76 -14.80 -38.91 -10.26
CA GLY A 76 -16.04 -38.54 -9.58
C GLY A 76 -16.72 -39.69 -8.84
N LYS A 77 -16.12 -40.89 -8.81
CA LYS A 77 -16.57 -42.01 -7.98
C LYS A 77 -16.33 -41.69 -6.50
N ILE A 78 -17.22 -42.18 -5.65
CA ILE A 78 -17.01 -42.14 -4.20
C ILE A 78 -16.37 -43.47 -3.79
N LEU A 79 -15.19 -43.38 -3.19
CA LEU A 79 -14.48 -44.48 -2.58
C LEU A 79 -14.84 -44.50 -1.08
N HIS A 80 -15.22 -45.68 -0.59
CA HIS A 80 -15.47 -45.92 0.83
C HIS A 80 -14.71 -47.17 1.26
N ILE A 81 -13.77 -46.98 2.18
CA ILE A 81 -12.91 -48.03 2.70
C ILE A 81 -13.14 -48.13 4.20
N ASP A 82 -13.41 -49.34 4.66
CA ASP A 82 -13.40 -49.72 6.06
C ASP A 82 -12.98 -51.19 6.14
N GLU A 83 -11.67 -51.43 6.03
CA GLU A 83 -11.09 -52.76 5.95
C GLU A 83 -9.61 -52.79 6.35
N LYS A 84 -9.05 -54.01 6.41
CA LYS A 84 -7.61 -54.27 6.54
C LYS A 84 -7.04 -54.59 5.18
N ALA A 85 -5.79 -54.22 4.93
CA ALA A 85 -5.14 -54.48 3.66
C ALA A 85 -3.67 -54.88 3.82
N LEU A 86 -3.18 -55.66 2.86
CA LEU A 86 -1.78 -56.09 2.80
C LEU A 86 -1.18 -55.65 1.48
N VAL A 87 -0.21 -54.74 1.52
CA VAL A 87 0.38 -54.15 0.32
C VAL A 87 1.83 -54.60 0.19
N SER A 88 2.16 -55.22 -0.94
CA SER A 88 3.53 -55.62 -1.23
C SER A 88 4.35 -54.39 -1.62
N ILE A 89 5.52 -54.22 -0.99
CA ILE A 89 6.42 -53.11 -1.32
C ILE A 89 7.21 -53.51 -2.57
N PRO A 90 7.08 -52.77 -3.69
CA PRO A 90 7.81 -53.08 -4.92
C PRO A 90 9.31 -52.80 -4.75
N LEU A 91 10.14 -53.53 -5.49
CA LEU A 91 11.57 -53.20 -5.65
C LEU A 91 11.67 -51.97 -6.54
N VAL A 92 11.92 -50.81 -5.96
CA VAL A 92 11.85 -49.53 -6.65
C VAL A 92 13.13 -48.72 -6.49
N TYR A 93 13.44 -47.93 -7.53
CA TYR A 93 14.59 -47.03 -7.59
C TYR A 93 14.08 -45.57 -7.52
N GLY A 94 14.37 -44.89 -6.43
CA GLY A 94 13.91 -43.51 -6.17
C GLY A 94 13.65 -43.27 -4.68
N ASP A 95 13.44 -42.00 -4.34
CA ASP A 95 13.51 -41.52 -2.96
C ASP A 95 12.13 -41.25 -2.35
N GLU A 96 11.08 -41.15 -3.18
CA GLU A 96 9.72 -40.82 -2.74
C GLU A 96 8.66 -41.67 -3.46
N TYR A 97 7.69 -42.18 -2.68
CA TYR A 97 6.56 -42.97 -3.18
C TYR A 97 5.27 -42.64 -2.44
N TYR A 98 4.14 -43.01 -3.04
CA TYR A 98 2.81 -42.79 -2.49
C TYR A 98 2.05 -44.10 -2.44
N LEU A 99 1.48 -44.42 -1.29
CA LEU A 99 0.43 -45.44 -1.21
C LEU A 99 -0.86 -44.82 -1.72
N ALA A 100 -1.45 -45.41 -2.75
CA ALA A 100 -2.72 -44.97 -3.29
C ALA A 100 -3.75 -46.09 -3.32
N CYS A 101 -5.01 -45.71 -3.13
CA CYS A 101 -6.15 -46.63 -3.17
C CYS A 101 -7.23 -46.15 -4.14
N GLY A 102 -8.05 -47.08 -4.63
CA GLY A 102 -9.15 -46.77 -5.55
C GLY A 102 -10.05 -47.97 -5.81
N CYS A 103 -10.96 -47.83 -6.77
CA CYS A 103 -11.88 -48.89 -7.15
C CYS A 103 -11.30 -49.72 -8.31
N GLY A 104 -11.13 -51.02 -8.10
CA GLY A 104 -10.74 -51.98 -9.12
C GLY A 104 -11.87 -52.34 -10.08
N GLU A 105 -11.55 -53.24 -11.03
CA GLU A 105 -12.54 -53.82 -11.96
C GLU A 105 -13.29 -55.02 -11.36
N GLY A 106 -12.75 -55.61 -10.29
CA GLY A 106 -13.36 -56.71 -9.55
C GLY A 106 -14.54 -56.27 -8.69
N GLU A 107 -15.29 -57.26 -8.23
CA GLU A 107 -16.46 -57.10 -7.37
C GLU A 107 -16.31 -57.97 -6.11
N THR A 108 -16.61 -57.39 -4.95
CA THR A 108 -16.63 -58.06 -3.65
C THR A 108 -18.09 -58.20 -3.21
N SER A 109 -18.53 -59.45 -3.00
CA SER A 109 -19.88 -59.76 -2.51
C SER A 109 -19.92 -59.82 -0.98
N PHE A 110 -21.01 -59.34 -0.38
CA PHE A 110 -21.27 -59.37 1.05
C PHE A 110 -22.78 -59.39 1.32
N GLU A 111 -23.21 -59.68 2.54
CA GLU A 111 -24.63 -59.76 2.91
C GLU A 111 -24.95 -58.80 4.07
N ILE A 112 -26.08 -58.12 3.99
CA ILE A 112 -26.65 -57.31 5.08
C ILE A 112 -28.09 -57.79 5.28
N GLU A 113 -28.42 -58.27 6.49
CA GLU A 113 -29.79 -58.73 6.82
C GLU A 113 -30.35 -59.71 5.76
N ASP A 114 -29.55 -60.71 5.37
CA ASP A 114 -29.85 -61.72 4.34
C ASP A 114 -30.05 -61.17 2.91
N VAL A 115 -29.71 -59.91 2.65
CA VAL A 115 -29.71 -59.31 1.31
C VAL A 115 -28.29 -59.31 0.74
N PRO A 116 -28.04 -59.93 -0.42
CA PRO A 116 -26.72 -59.92 -1.04
C PRO A 116 -26.46 -58.57 -1.72
N PHE A 117 -25.33 -57.98 -1.36
CA PHE A 117 -24.78 -56.76 -1.94
C PHE A 117 -23.45 -57.05 -2.61
N VAL A 118 -23.10 -56.19 -3.56
CA VAL A 118 -21.82 -56.21 -4.25
C VAL A 118 -21.25 -54.80 -4.24
N ARG A 119 -19.95 -54.68 -3.99
CA ARG A 119 -19.20 -53.43 -4.13
C ARG A 119 -17.98 -53.63 -5.04
N PRO A 120 -17.46 -52.57 -5.68
CA PRO A 120 -16.17 -52.66 -6.34
C PRO A 120 -15.08 -53.10 -5.36
N GLU A 121 -14.18 -53.96 -5.83
CA GLU A 121 -12.98 -54.31 -5.07
C GLU A 121 -12.12 -53.06 -4.84
N VAL A 122 -11.57 -52.92 -3.63
CA VAL A 122 -10.64 -51.84 -3.32
C VAL A 122 -9.23 -52.29 -3.68
N THR A 123 -8.56 -51.50 -4.52
CA THR A 123 -7.19 -51.78 -4.95
C THR A 123 -6.21 -50.85 -4.26
N TYR A 124 -5.04 -51.38 -3.90
CA TYR A 124 -3.95 -50.65 -3.29
C TYR A 124 -2.69 -50.78 -4.15
N GLY A 125 -1.90 -49.71 -4.23
CA GLY A 125 -0.63 -49.74 -4.92
C GLY A 125 0.32 -48.66 -4.43
N ILE A 126 1.62 -48.88 -4.65
CA ILE A 126 2.68 -47.94 -4.34
C ILE A 126 3.21 -47.39 -5.67
N TYR A 127 3.21 -46.07 -5.80
CA TYR A 127 3.50 -45.36 -7.05
C TYR A 127 4.46 -44.20 -6.81
N GLN A 128 5.26 -43.86 -7.82
CA GLN A 128 5.86 -42.53 -7.89
C GLN A 128 4.79 -41.49 -8.26
N LEU A 129 5.03 -40.21 -7.93
CA LEU A 129 4.06 -39.13 -8.20
C LEU A 129 3.65 -39.08 -9.70
N LYS A 130 4.64 -39.13 -10.60
CA LYS A 130 4.41 -39.13 -12.06
C LYS A 130 3.58 -40.32 -12.55
N GLU A 131 3.65 -41.45 -11.87
CA GLU A 131 2.86 -42.63 -12.22
C GLU A 131 1.43 -42.55 -11.68
N LEU A 132 1.20 -41.73 -10.65
CA LEU A 132 -0.09 -41.54 -10.02
C LEU A 132 -0.93 -40.48 -10.75
N GLU A 133 -0.27 -39.47 -11.31
CA GLU A 133 -0.89 -38.42 -12.11
C GLU A 133 -1.74 -39.01 -13.25
N GLY A 134 -3.01 -38.61 -13.29
CA GLY A 134 -3.98 -39.09 -14.28
C GLY A 134 -4.62 -40.44 -13.97
N LYS A 135 -4.23 -41.14 -12.89
CA LYS A 135 -4.94 -42.34 -12.42
C LYS A 135 -6.14 -41.99 -11.54
N ASP A 136 -7.14 -42.86 -11.56
CA ASP A 136 -8.34 -42.78 -10.71
C ASP A 136 -8.08 -43.31 -9.29
N LEU A 137 -7.03 -42.80 -8.65
CA LEU A 137 -6.53 -43.26 -7.34
C LEU A 137 -6.35 -42.08 -6.39
N LEU A 138 -6.62 -42.31 -5.11
CA LEU A 138 -6.35 -41.38 -4.02
C LEU A 138 -5.04 -41.75 -3.33
N PRO A 139 -4.02 -40.87 -3.29
CA PRO A 139 -2.86 -41.09 -2.43
C PRO A 139 -3.21 -40.81 -0.97
N ILE A 140 -3.01 -41.80 -0.12
CA ILE A 140 -3.35 -41.77 1.31
C ILE A 140 -2.13 -41.68 2.22
N MET A 141 -0.94 -41.97 1.70
CA MET A 141 0.31 -41.93 2.46
C MET A 141 1.48 -41.66 1.53
N LYS A 142 2.53 -41.02 2.06
CA LYS A 142 3.80 -40.81 1.38
C LYS A 142 4.93 -41.50 2.13
N PHE A 143 5.85 -42.08 1.38
CA PHE A 143 7.06 -42.71 1.87
C PHE A 143 8.30 -41.97 1.37
N LYS A 144 9.30 -41.88 2.25
CA LYS A 144 10.68 -41.53 1.93
C LYS A 144 11.54 -42.79 1.99
N VAL A 145 12.37 -42.98 0.99
CA VAL A 145 13.25 -44.14 0.85
C VAL A 145 14.69 -43.67 0.99
N ASN A 146 15.36 -44.13 2.05
CA ASN A 146 16.77 -43.85 2.29
C ASN A 146 17.53 -45.18 2.34
N GLU A 147 18.50 -45.38 1.45
CA GLU A 147 19.29 -46.62 1.36
C GLU A 147 18.42 -47.90 1.28
N GLY A 148 17.27 -47.81 0.62
CA GLY A 148 16.31 -48.92 0.48
C GLY A 148 15.40 -49.14 1.69
N VAL A 149 15.52 -48.33 2.74
CA VAL A 149 14.63 -48.36 3.91
C VAL A 149 13.48 -47.38 3.70
N PHE A 150 12.25 -47.91 3.73
CA PHE A 150 11.03 -47.10 3.67
C PHE A 150 10.74 -46.50 5.04
N SER A 151 10.49 -45.20 5.05
CA SER A 151 10.01 -44.44 6.20
C SER A 151 8.80 -43.61 5.77
N ILE A 152 7.86 -43.37 6.67
CA ILE A 152 6.65 -42.60 6.35
C ILE A 152 6.91 -41.12 6.54
N ASP A 153 6.40 -40.31 5.62
CA ASP A 153 6.41 -38.88 5.75
C ASP A 153 5.19 -38.43 6.56
N GLU A 154 5.39 -38.28 7.88
CA GLU A 154 4.37 -37.77 8.81
C GLU A 154 3.91 -36.35 8.48
N GLY A 155 4.65 -35.62 7.64
CA GLY A 155 4.27 -34.31 7.13
C GLY A 155 3.27 -34.35 5.98
N TYR A 156 3.05 -35.52 5.35
CA TYR A 156 2.18 -35.63 4.19
C TYR A 156 0.69 -35.53 4.58
N ILE A 157 -0.04 -34.70 3.82
CA ILE A 157 -1.49 -34.53 3.94
C ILE A 157 -2.12 -35.05 2.64
N PRO A 158 -3.01 -36.06 2.70
CA PRO A 158 -3.75 -36.52 1.54
C PRO A 158 -4.55 -35.39 0.86
N PRO A 159 -4.87 -35.51 -0.43
CA PRO A 159 -5.78 -34.59 -1.10
C PRO A 159 -7.10 -34.51 -0.34
N CYS A 160 -7.58 -33.29 -0.08
CA CYS A 160 -8.78 -33.03 0.70
C CYS A 160 -9.69 -32.08 -0.07
N LEU A 161 -11.01 -32.29 -0.04
CA LEU A 161 -11.95 -31.34 -0.63
C LEU A 161 -12.11 -30.07 0.23
N HIS A 162 -11.91 -30.19 1.55
CA HIS A 162 -11.94 -29.09 2.51
C HIS A 162 -10.71 -29.16 3.41
N LEU A 163 -10.23 -28.00 3.85
CA LEU A 163 -9.03 -27.96 4.72
C LEU A 163 -9.31 -28.55 6.11
N SER A 164 -10.56 -28.52 6.57
CA SER A 164 -10.98 -29.11 7.85
C SER A 164 -10.83 -30.63 7.90
N SER A 165 -10.62 -31.29 6.76
CA SER A 165 -10.37 -32.74 6.71
C SER A 165 -9.02 -33.12 7.34
N ASP A 166 -8.07 -32.17 7.47
CA ASP A 166 -6.82 -32.39 8.18
C ASP A 166 -6.42 -31.17 9.04
N PRO A 167 -6.27 -31.31 10.36
CA PRO A 167 -5.94 -30.17 11.22
C PRO A 167 -4.55 -29.59 10.96
N ARG A 168 -3.63 -30.33 10.32
CA ARG A 168 -2.27 -29.87 10.05
C ARG A 168 -2.21 -28.68 9.10
N PHE A 169 -3.24 -28.47 8.26
CA PHE A 169 -3.36 -27.28 7.41
C PHE A 169 -3.27 -25.97 8.20
N GLN A 170 -3.78 -25.93 9.43
CA GLN A 170 -3.75 -24.73 10.27
C GLN A 170 -2.32 -24.23 10.51
N SER A 171 -1.40 -25.14 10.81
CA SER A 171 0.01 -24.81 11.05
C SER A 171 0.67 -24.23 9.79
N HIS A 172 0.40 -24.82 8.62
CA HIS A 172 0.93 -24.33 7.35
C HIS A 172 0.39 -22.94 7.00
N ILE A 173 -0.91 -22.71 7.18
CA ILE A 173 -1.55 -21.41 6.91
C ILE A 173 -1.00 -20.34 7.84
N PHE A 174 -0.86 -20.65 9.12
CA PHE A 174 -0.31 -19.71 10.10
C PHE A 174 1.13 -19.31 9.74
N ARG A 175 1.99 -20.30 9.43
CA ARG A 175 3.37 -20.05 8.99
C ARG A 175 3.43 -19.20 7.72
N LEU A 176 2.55 -19.46 6.76
CA LEU A 176 2.46 -18.65 5.54
C LEU A 176 1.99 -17.23 5.86
N ALA A 177 0.98 -17.06 6.72
CA ALA A 177 0.49 -15.74 7.14
C ALA A 177 1.61 -14.89 7.77
N GLU A 178 2.39 -15.47 8.69
CA GLU A 178 3.54 -14.79 9.30
C GLU A 178 4.59 -14.39 8.26
N ARG A 179 4.87 -15.27 7.29
CA ARG A 179 5.83 -14.99 6.21
C ARG A 179 5.36 -13.83 5.34
N ILE A 180 4.11 -13.86 4.91
CA ILE A 180 3.54 -12.78 4.07
C ILE A 180 3.48 -11.47 4.86
N ALA A 181 3.15 -11.51 6.15
CA ALA A 181 3.17 -10.32 7.01
C ALA A 181 4.57 -9.70 7.09
N ARG A 182 5.61 -10.52 7.29
CA ARG A 182 7.00 -10.06 7.28
C ARG A 182 7.38 -9.42 5.95
N LEU A 183 6.99 -10.03 4.84
CA LEU A 183 7.26 -9.52 3.51
C LEU A 183 6.58 -8.15 3.30
N ALA A 184 5.34 -8.00 3.78
CA ALA A 184 4.60 -6.75 3.69
C ALA A 184 5.21 -5.60 4.52
N GLU A 185 5.83 -5.93 5.66
CA GLU A 185 6.52 -4.96 6.52
C GLU A 185 8.01 -4.80 6.19
N HIS A 186 8.48 -5.40 5.10
CA HIS A 186 9.88 -5.29 4.71
C HIS A 186 10.26 -3.83 4.41
N PRO A 187 11.34 -3.28 4.99
CA PRO A 187 11.73 -1.88 4.80
C PRO A 187 11.95 -1.45 3.34
N ASN A 188 12.47 -2.37 2.52
CA ASN A 188 12.76 -2.13 1.10
C ASN A 188 11.58 -2.45 0.17
N LEU A 189 10.40 -2.74 0.72
CA LEU A 189 9.18 -2.81 -0.08
C LEU A 189 8.57 -1.41 -0.18
N GLU A 190 8.36 -0.93 -1.39
CA GLU A 190 7.76 0.39 -1.63
C GLU A 190 6.42 0.55 -0.91
N SER A 191 6.23 1.72 -0.29
CA SER A 191 4.94 2.10 0.30
C SER A 191 3.93 2.35 -0.83
N GLY A 192 2.92 1.49 -0.96
CA GLY A 192 1.99 1.56 -2.08
C GLY A 192 0.94 0.46 -2.11
N GLU A 193 0.55 0.06 -3.32
CA GLU A 193 -0.43 -1.01 -3.54
C GLU A 193 0.12 -2.40 -3.19
N GLY A 194 1.37 -2.70 -3.55
CA GLY A 194 2.01 -3.98 -3.23
C GLY A 194 2.05 -4.27 -1.74
N LYS A 195 2.53 -3.30 -0.94
CA LYS A 195 2.50 -3.40 0.53
C LYS A 195 1.10 -3.64 1.08
N ARG A 196 0.09 -2.86 0.64
CA ARG A 196 -1.30 -3.02 1.08
C ARG A 196 -1.88 -4.38 0.69
N ALA A 197 -1.58 -4.88 -0.51
CA ALA A 197 -2.03 -6.19 -0.97
C ALA A 197 -1.46 -7.31 -0.08
N LEU A 198 -0.15 -7.29 0.20
CA LEU A 198 0.49 -8.29 1.06
C LEU A 198 -0.02 -8.22 2.51
N GLN A 199 -0.25 -7.01 3.05
CA GLN A 199 -0.91 -6.84 4.36
C GLN A 199 -2.32 -7.45 4.38
N HIS A 200 -3.10 -7.23 3.32
CA HIS A 200 -4.43 -7.83 3.18
C HIS A 200 -4.35 -9.36 3.15
N TYR A 201 -3.47 -9.94 2.35
CA TYR A 201 -3.31 -11.39 2.29
C TYR A 201 -2.85 -11.99 3.61
N ALA A 202 -1.91 -11.36 4.31
CA ALA A 202 -1.49 -11.78 5.64
C ALA A 202 -2.68 -11.81 6.62
N TYR A 203 -3.52 -10.77 6.61
CA TYR A 203 -4.73 -10.71 7.42
C TYR A 203 -5.74 -11.81 7.06
N VAL A 204 -5.99 -12.02 5.77
CA VAL A 204 -6.92 -13.06 5.29
C VAL A 204 -6.43 -14.46 5.67
N LEU A 205 -5.14 -14.75 5.47
CA LEU A 205 -4.55 -16.03 5.87
C LEU A 205 -4.62 -16.25 7.38
N GLY A 206 -4.30 -15.23 8.18
CA GLY A 206 -4.35 -15.31 9.64
C GLY A 206 -5.75 -15.60 10.21
N ASN A 207 -6.81 -15.31 9.44
CA ASN A 207 -8.21 -15.53 9.82
C ASN A 207 -8.92 -16.54 8.89
N TYR A 208 -8.16 -17.38 8.18
CA TYR A 208 -8.73 -18.26 7.16
C TYR A 208 -9.60 -19.37 7.78
N ASP A 209 -10.84 -19.52 7.30
CA ASP A 209 -11.75 -20.56 7.77
C ASP A 209 -11.42 -21.92 7.12
N LEU A 210 -11.03 -22.90 7.94
CA LEU A 210 -10.70 -24.25 7.48
C LEU A 210 -11.91 -25.01 6.92
N ARG A 211 -13.14 -24.56 7.20
CA ARG A 211 -14.35 -25.11 6.58
C ARG A 211 -14.51 -24.69 5.12
N ASN A 212 -13.65 -23.81 4.61
CA ASN A 212 -13.63 -23.50 3.20
C ASN A 212 -13.07 -24.66 2.38
N ARG A 213 -13.49 -24.69 1.11
CA ARG A 213 -12.98 -25.64 0.12
C ARG A 213 -11.50 -25.39 -0.16
N THR A 214 -10.78 -26.48 -0.41
CA THR A 214 -9.37 -26.43 -0.80
C THR A 214 -9.17 -25.62 -2.08
N ALA A 215 -10.08 -25.70 -3.06
CA ALA A 215 -10.09 -24.84 -4.27
C ALA A 215 -9.94 -23.35 -3.97
N HIS A 216 -10.71 -22.82 -3.02
CA HIS A 216 -10.69 -21.39 -2.71
C HIS A 216 -9.34 -20.99 -2.10
N PHE A 217 -8.78 -21.87 -1.26
CA PHE A 217 -7.48 -21.66 -0.66
C PHE A 217 -6.36 -21.70 -1.71
N ILE A 218 -6.42 -22.65 -2.64
CA ILE A 218 -5.49 -22.72 -3.78
C ILE A 218 -5.57 -21.42 -4.60
N GLY A 219 -6.78 -20.93 -4.87
CA GLY A 219 -7.00 -19.64 -5.54
C GLY A 219 -6.30 -18.48 -4.83
N LEU A 220 -6.52 -18.33 -3.52
CA LEU A 220 -5.85 -17.33 -2.71
C LEU A 220 -4.32 -17.46 -2.75
N THR A 221 -3.80 -18.68 -2.59
CA THR A 221 -2.34 -18.90 -2.61
C THR A 221 -1.71 -18.59 -3.98
N ASN A 222 -2.43 -18.82 -5.07
CA ASN A 222 -2.00 -18.42 -6.41
C ASN A 222 -2.01 -16.90 -6.59
N GLU A 223 -3.05 -16.22 -6.09
CA GLU A 223 -3.13 -14.77 -6.12
C GLU A 223 -1.98 -14.13 -5.32
N ILE A 224 -1.64 -14.70 -4.16
CA ILE A 224 -0.47 -14.29 -3.36
C ILE A 224 0.82 -14.48 -4.16
N ALA A 225 1.03 -15.64 -4.78
CA ALA A 225 2.22 -15.90 -5.59
C ALA A 225 2.36 -14.89 -6.74
N GLN A 226 1.26 -14.60 -7.44
CA GLN A 226 1.21 -13.60 -8.52
C GLN A 226 1.49 -12.19 -8.01
N ALA A 227 0.98 -11.82 -6.82
CA ALA A 227 1.26 -10.53 -6.22
C ALA A 227 2.74 -10.39 -5.84
N ILE A 228 3.34 -11.43 -5.27
CA ILE A 228 4.79 -11.47 -4.99
C ILE A 228 5.58 -11.31 -6.29
N ASP A 229 5.19 -12.04 -7.34
CA ASP A 229 5.85 -11.96 -8.64
C ASP A 229 5.78 -10.53 -9.21
N TYR A 230 4.58 -9.95 -9.23
CA TYR A 230 4.32 -8.63 -9.81
C TYR A 230 4.99 -7.48 -9.04
N TYR A 231 4.89 -7.46 -7.71
CA TYR A 231 5.36 -6.33 -6.89
C TYR A 231 6.82 -6.46 -6.44
N ILE A 232 7.39 -7.67 -6.43
CA ILE A 232 8.72 -7.91 -5.87
C ILE A 232 9.64 -8.57 -6.89
N VAL A 233 9.26 -9.69 -7.48
CA VAL A 233 10.21 -10.47 -8.29
C VAL A 233 10.47 -9.82 -9.65
N ALA A 234 9.44 -9.52 -10.41
CA ALA A 234 9.54 -8.97 -11.77
C ALA A 234 10.24 -7.61 -11.84
N PRO A 235 10.00 -6.65 -10.92
CA PRO A 235 10.71 -5.37 -10.93
C PRO A 235 12.20 -5.48 -10.59
N ASN A 236 12.60 -6.53 -9.86
CA ASN A 236 13.93 -6.63 -9.24
C ASN A 236 14.77 -7.79 -9.80
N THR A 237 14.27 -8.55 -10.79
CA THR A 237 14.93 -9.74 -11.35
C THR A 237 14.83 -9.75 -12.87
N GLU A 238 15.96 -9.86 -13.57
CA GLU A 238 15.99 -9.88 -15.06
C GLU A 238 15.36 -11.14 -15.66
N THR A 239 15.51 -12.28 -14.99
CA THR A 239 14.98 -13.59 -15.42
C THR A 239 14.22 -14.26 -14.27
N PRO A 240 12.96 -13.86 -14.05
CA PRO A 240 12.15 -14.45 -12.98
C PRO A 240 11.92 -15.94 -13.24
N VAL A 241 12.06 -16.75 -12.18
CA VAL A 241 11.69 -18.16 -12.22
C VAL A 241 10.17 -18.26 -12.18
N ALA A 242 9.57 -18.89 -13.18
CA ALA A 242 8.13 -19.03 -13.27
C ALA A 242 7.59 -19.86 -12.09
N TRP A 243 6.49 -19.37 -11.50
CA TRP A 243 5.72 -20.10 -10.50
C TRP A 243 5.13 -21.37 -11.11
N GLU A 244 5.46 -22.53 -10.55
CA GLU A 244 4.91 -23.82 -11.00
C GLU A 244 3.42 -23.94 -10.63
N PRO A 245 2.62 -24.74 -11.38
CA PRO A 245 1.22 -24.96 -11.05
C PRO A 245 1.04 -25.88 -9.84
N TYR A 246 -0.12 -25.74 -9.19
CA TYR A 246 -0.55 -26.58 -8.07
C TYR A 246 -0.64 -28.06 -8.46
N SER A 247 -0.10 -28.95 -7.62
CA SER A 247 -0.30 -30.40 -7.71
C SER A 247 -1.39 -30.85 -6.74
N GLU A 248 -2.46 -31.44 -7.26
CA GLU A 248 -3.58 -31.92 -6.45
C GLU A 248 -3.23 -33.13 -5.57
N TYR A 249 -2.09 -33.79 -5.84
CA TYR A 249 -1.67 -35.05 -5.20
C TYR A 249 -0.81 -34.84 -3.94
N ASP A 250 -0.09 -33.72 -3.83
CA ASP A 250 0.71 -33.36 -2.64
C ASP A 250 0.63 -31.85 -2.38
N VAL A 251 -0.36 -31.47 -1.56
CA VAL A 251 -0.61 -30.08 -1.17
C VAL A 251 0.48 -29.50 -0.27
N VAL A 252 1.25 -30.35 0.41
CA VAL A 252 2.28 -29.90 1.35
C VAL A 252 3.51 -29.42 0.58
N ILE A 253 3.88 -30.12 -0.51
CA ILE A 253 4.90 -29.65 -1.45
C ILE A 253 4.54 -28.24 -1.97
N TRP A 254 3.28 -28.03 -2.37
CA TRP A 254 2.80 -26.73 -2.82
C TRP A 254 2.98 -25.63 -1.76
N LEU A 255 2.51 -25.90 -0.55
CA LEU A 255 2.59 -24.97 0.57
C LEU A 255 4.03 -24.61 0.94
N ASN A 256 4.92 -25.61 0.93
CA ASN A 256 6.34 -25.39 1.18
C ASN A 256 6.96 -24.52 0.07
N ARG A 257 6.68 -24.82 -1.20
CA ARG A 257 7.17 -24.02 -2.33
C ARG A 257 6.72 -22.57 -2.27
N LEU A 258 5.47 -22.30 -1.91
CA LEU A 258 4.99 -20.92 -1.77
C LEU A 258 5.72 -20.19 -0.64
N ASN A 259 5.93 -20.87 0.48
CA ASN A 259 6.69 -20.32 1.60
C ASN A 259 8.15 -20.04 1.21
N ASP A 260 8.78 -20.94 0.45
CA ASP A 260 10.14 -20.77 -0.05
C ASP A 260 10.21 -19.65 -1.09
N TYR A 261 9.21 -19.51 -1.95
CA TYR A 261 9.09 -18.42 -2.92
C TYR A 261 8.96 -17.05 -2.21
N ALA A 262 8.11 -16.97 -1.18
CA ALA A 262 8.01 -15.76 -0.35
C ALA A 262 9.32 -15.46 0.40
N TYR A 263 10.05 -16.48 0.85
CA TYR A 263 11.38 -16.31 1.43
C TYR A 263 12.40 -15.79 0.40
N SER A 264 12.40 -16.34 -0.82
CA SER A 264 13.24 -15.80 -1.90
C SER A 264 12.92 -14.35 -2.21
N ALA A 265 11.65 -13.96 -2.20
CA ALA A 265 11.23 -12.57 -2.38
C ALA A 265 11.78 -11.65 -1.27
N GLU A 266 11.80 -12.10 -0.02
CA GLU A 266 12.46 -11.40 1.09
C GLU A 266 13.95 -11.15 0.78
N THR A 267 14.66 -12.19 0.31
CA THR A 267 16.09 -12.05 -0.05
C THR A 267 16.35 -11.17 -1.28
N ILE A 268 15.35 -10.99 -2.14
CA ILE A 268 15.42 -10.04 -3.25
C ILE A 268 15.32 -8.63 -2.66
N LEU A 269 14.32 -8.37 -1.82
CA LEU A 269 14.14 -7.07 -1.18
C LEU A 269 15.33 -6.67 -0.29
N ASP A 270 16.02 -7.61 0.35
CA ASP A 270 17.26 -7.35 1.09
C ASP A 270 18.35 -6.68 0.22
N LYS A 271 18.31 -6.89 -1.10
CA LYS A 271 19.26 -6.31 -2.07
C LYS A 271 18.73 -5.05 -2.75
N VAL A 272 17.43 -4.78 -2.63
CA VAL A 272 16.80 -3.59 -3.21
C VAL A 272 17.19 -2.37 -2.39
N VAL A 273 17.67 -1.34 -3.07
CA VAL A 273 17.88 -0.01 -2.49
C VAL A 273 16.77 0.89 -3.02
N LEU A 274 15.89 1.35 -2.13
CA LEU A 274 14.87 2.32 -2.50
C LEU A 274 15.54 3.67 -2.74
N GLU A 275 15.28 4.27 -3.90
CA GLU A 275 15.65 5.66 -4.13
C GLU A 275 14.77 6.55 -3.25
N ASP A 276 15.41 7.34 -2.38
CA ASP A 276 14.68 8.24 -1.50
C ASP A 276 14.12 9.40 -2.31
N HIS A 277 12.87 9.25 -2.75
CA HIS A 277 12.09 10.33 -3.35
C HIS A 277 11.32 11.15 -2.30
N SER A 278 11.64 10.99 -1.01
CA SER A 278 11.05 11.84 0.02
C SER A 278 11.47 13.29 -0.23
N ILE A 279 10.47 14.16 -0.35
CA ILE A 279 10.70 15.59 -0.48
C ILE A 279 11.07 16.08 0.92
N ASP A 280 12.30 16.56 1.08
CA ASP A 280 12.70 17.27 2.30
C ASP A 280 11.90 18.58 2.41
N PHE A 281 10.80 18.50 3.18
CA PHE A 281 9.91 19.63 3.42
C PHE A 281 10.62 20.79 4.11
N GLU A 282 11.66 20.54 4.92
CA GLU A 282 12.42 21.60 5.57
C GLU A 282 13.30 22.32 4.54
N ALA A 283 13.99 21.57 3.67
CA ALA A 283 14.78 22.13 2.59
C ALA A 283 13.91 22.94 1.61
N LEU A 284 12.76 22.40 1.20
CA LEU A 284 11.81 23.11 0.32
C LEU A 284 11.28 24.39 0.99
N LYS A 285 10.92 24.32 2.28
CA LYS A 285 10.49 25.49 3.05
C LYS A 285 11.59 26.54 3.14
N ALA A 286 12.84 26.14 3.39
CA ALA A 286 13.98 27.05 3.45
C ALA A 286 14.21 27.74 2.09
N GLN A 287 14.12 26.99 0.99
CA GLN A 287 14.24 27.52 -0.36
C GLN A 287 13.15 28.54 -0.67
N ILE A 288 11.88 28.23 -0.37
CA ILE A 288 10.76 29.15 -0.55
C ILE A 288 10.92 30.42 0.29
N VAL A 289 11.35 30.30 1.55
CA VAL A 289 11.59 31.45 2.43
C VAL A 289 12.72 32.34 1.89
N SER A 290 13.81 31.75 1.40
CA SER A 290 14.93 32.50 0.81
C SER A 290 14.49 33.26 -0.44
N GLU A 291 13.77 32.59 -1.35
CA GLU A 291 13.30 33.19 -2.60
C GLU A 291 12.27 34.30 -2.35
N LEU A 292 11.37 34.11 -1.37
CA LEU A 292 10.44 35.14 -0.92
C LEU A 292 11.18 36.34 -0.31
N TYR A 293 12.18 36.09 0.55
CA TYR A 293 12.93 37.16 1.20
C TYR A 293 13.68 38.00 0.16
N GLU A 294 14.42 37.39 -0.77
CA GLU A 294 15.15 38.12 -1.80
C GLU A 294 14.22 38.97 -2.68
N ARG A 295 13.13 38.39 -3.17
CA ARG A 295 12.22 39.10 -4.08
C ARG A 295 11.39 40.18 -3.38
N LEU A 296 10.71 39.82 -2.30
CA LEU A 296 9.81 40.76 -1.62
C LEU A 296 10.58 41.84 -0.87
N HIS A 297 11.72 41.52 -0.25
CA HIS A 297 12.46 42.51 0.52
C HIS A 297 13.04 43.60 -0.38
N MET A 298 13.64 43.25 -1.51
CA MET A 298 14.17 44.25 -2.46
C MET A 298 13.04 45.12 -3.05
N GLU A 299 11.97 44.49 -3.56
CA GLU A 299 10.88 45.26 -4.17
C GLU A 299 10.13 46.16 -3.19
N LEU A 300 9.90 45.70 -1.95
CA LEU A 300 9.24 46.50 -0.92
C LEU A 300 10.16 47.59 -0.39
N HIS A 301 11.44 47.29 -0.16
CA HIS A 301 12.39 48.27 0.33
C HIS A 301 12.56 49.42 -0.67
N ASP A 302 12.77 49.11 -1.95
CA ASP A 302 12.97 50.14 -2.97
C ASP A 302 11.72 50.99 -3.19
N ARG A 303 10.53 50.36 -3.24
CA ARG A 303 9.26 51.10 -3.36
C ARG A 303 9.02 51.99 -2.15
N LEU A 304 9.22 51.48 -0.94
CA LEU A 304 9.00 52.25 0.29
C LEU A 304 10.00 53.41 0.39
N TYR A 305 11.26 53.18 0.01
CA TYR A 305 12.31 54.19 0.02
C TYR A 305 12.00 55.34 -0.95
N GLU A 306 11.65 55.02 -2.20
CA GLU A 306 11.32 56.03 -3.20
C GLU A 306 10.03 56.80 -2.85
N GLU A 307 8.97 56.12 -2.40
CA GLU A 307 7.73 56.79 -2.00
C GLU A 307 7.92 57.71 -0.80
N LEU A 308 8.62 57.24 0.26
CA LEU A 308 8.90 58.06 1.43
C LEU A 308 9.77 59.25 1.06
N ARG A 309 10.86 59.02 0.31
CA ARG A 309 11.76 60.10 -0.11
C ARG A 309 11.04 61.14 -0.94
N GLY A 310 10.20 60.72 -1.90
CA GLY A 310 9.43 61.63 -2.76
C GLY A 310 8.45 62.49 -1.96
N LYS A 311 7.67 61.88 -1.06
CA LYS A 311 6.71 62.61 -0.21
C LYS A 311 7.41 63.60 0.72
N LEU A 312 8.47 63.16 1.39
CA LEU A 312 9.19 63.96 2.38
C LEU A 312 9.91 65.15 1.72
N TYR A 313 10.48 64.97 0.53
CA TYR A 313 11.04 66.09 -0.24
C TYR A 313 9.97 67.08 -0.69
N ALA A 314 8.82 66.60 -1.17
CA ALA A 314 7.75 67.49 -1.62
C ALA A 314 7.20 68.33 -0.46
N GLU A 315 6.89 67.71 0.67
CA GLU A 315 6.36 68.39 1.86
C GLU A 315 7.36 69.42 2.41
N ILE A 316 8.63 69.07 2.56
CA ILE A 316 9.65 70.00 3.04
C ILE A 316 9.81 71.18 2.09
N MET A 317 9.87 70.94 0.78
CA MET A 317 10.06 72.01 -0.20
C MET A 317 8.87 72.96 -0.24
N GLU A 318 7.65 72.43 -0.16
CA GLU A 318 6.44 73.24 -0.12
C GLU A 318 6.34 74.07 1.16
N GLU A 319 6.57 73.47 2.33
CA GLU A 319 6.54 74.17 3.62
C GLU A 319 7.62 75.26 3.68
N GLN A 320 8.87 74.93 3.31
CA GLN A 320 9.97 75.89 3.33
C GLN A 320 9.73 77.04 2.34
N THR A 321 9.27 76.75 1.12
CA THR A 321 8.99 77.78 0.11
C THR A 321 7.87 78.71 0.57
N SER A 322 6.80 78.15 1.14
CA SER A 322 5.68 78.92 1.69
C SER A 322 6.13 79.84 2.84
N ARG A 323 6.87 79.30 3.82
CA ARG A 323 7.38 80.08 4.97
C ARG A 323 8.36 81.16 4.55
N LEU A 324 9.27 80.89 3.62
CA LEU A 324 10.20 81.89 3.07
C LEU A 324 9.44 82.99 2.32
N THR A 325 8.45 82.62 1.52
CA THR A 325 7.66 83.58 0.74
C THR A 325 6.85 84.50 1.65
N ASP A 326 6.23 83.95 2.70
CA ASP A 326 5.49 84.73 3.70
C ASP A 326 6.42 85.67 4.48
N TYR A 327 7.55 85.16 4.98
CA TYR A 327 8.54 85.96 5.70
C TYR A 327 9.06 87.13 4.87
N VAL A 328 9.42 86.88 3.61
CA VAL A 328 9.94 87.92 2.72
C VAL A 328 8.87 88.95 2.36
N ASN A 329 7.66 88.51 1.99
CA ASN A 329 6.65 89.42 1.47
C ASN A 329 5.89 90.18 2.55
N ASN A 330 5.58 89.55 3.68
CA ASN A 330 4.70 90.14 4.68
C ASN A 330 5.47 90.74 5.85
N ARG A 331 6.63 90.17 6.20
CA ARG A 331 7.40 90.64 7.36
C ARG A 331 8.54 91.56 6.95
N LEU A 332 9.42 91.08 6.07
CA LEU A 332 10.63 91.83 5.72
C LEU A 332 10.30 93.10 4.93
N LYS A 333 9.38 93.04 3.95
CA LYS A 333 8.90 94.25 3.26
C LYS A 333 8.24 95.26 4.20
N ALA A 334 7.43 94.81 5.15
CA ALA A 334 6.74 95.69 6.08
C ALA A 334 7.72 96.38 7.03
N GLU A 335 8.63 95.61 7.65
CA GLU A 335 9.70 96.16 8.50
C GLU A 335 10.57 97.15 7.74
N LEU A 336 10.95 96.84 6.49
CA LEU A 336 11.75 97.75 5.66
C LEU A 336 10.98 99.04 5.32
N HIS A 337 9.68 98.94 5.05
CA HIS A 337 8.83 100.10 4.76
C HIS A 337 8.65 100.99 6.00
N ASP A 338 8.43 100.41 7.18
CA ASP A 338 8.28 101.16 8.43
C ASP A 338 9.56 101.91 8.77
N LEU A 339 10.71 101.21 8.69
CA LEU A 339 12.02 101.77 9.01
C LEU A 339 12.40 102.91 8.04
N LEU A 340 12.19 102.70 6.74
CA LEU A 340 12.39 103.76 5.74
C LEU A 340 11.42 104.93 5.95
N SER A 341 10.15 104.69 6.31
CA SER A 341 9.21 105.80 6.51
C SER A 341 9.55 106.62 7.77
N GLY A 342 9.99 105.96 8.84
CA GLY A 342 10.36 106.59 10.10
C GLY A 342 11.63 107.43 9.96
N GLU A 343 12.72 106.82 9.47
CA GLU A 343 13.99 107.53 9.29
C GLU A 343 13.86 108.69 8.31
N LEU A 344 13.18 108.49 7.17
CA LEU A 344 13.03 109.54 6.18
C LEU A 344 12.16 110.68 6.72
N SER A 345 11.12 110.38 7.50
CA SER A 345 10.26 111.39 8.13
C SER A 345 11.00 112.21 9.20
N GLU A 346 11.75 111.56 10.10
CA GLU A 346 12.51 112.26 11.13
C GLU A 346 13.64 113.10 10.54
N GLU A 347 14.38 112.56 9.56
CA GLU A 347 15.50 113.27 8.96
C GLU A 347 15.04 114.46 8.10
N LEU A 348 13.96 114.31 7.31
CA LEU A 348 13.34 115.43 6.59
C LEU A 348 12.79 116.46 7.56
N PHE A 349 12.06 116.06 8.60
CA PHE A 349 11.49 117.00 9.57
C PHE A 349 12.58 117.78 10.29
N GLY A 350 13.64 117.10 10.78
CA GLY A 350 14.75 117.75 11.46
C GLY A 350 15.51 118.72 10.56
N LYS A 351 15.83 118.33 9.32
CA LYS A 351 16.52 119.21 8.37
C LYS A 351 15.66 120.41 7.94
N LEU A 352 14.38 120.20 7.64
CA LEU A 352 13.48 121.30 7.27
C LEU A 352 13.27 122.26 8.44
N TYR A 353 13.02 121.73 9.64
CA TYR A 353 12.81 122.53 10.84
C TYR A 353 14.03 123.38 11.16
N ASN A 354 15.23 122.78 11.20
CA ASN A 354 16.46 123.52 11.48
C ASN A 354 16.76 124.57 10.41
N ALA A 355 16.59 124.24 9.13
CA ALA A 355 16.81 125.21 8.05
C ALA A 355 15.82 126.39 8.11
N LEU A 356 14.54 126.13 8.43
CA LEU A 356 13.52 127.17 8.64
C LEU A 356 13.83 128.02 9.86
N TYR A 357 14.21 127.38 10.97
CA TYR A 357 14.56 128.05 12.22
C TYR A 357 15.77 128.96 12.03
N ASP A 358 16.87 128.46 11.45
CA ASP A 358 18.08 129.24 11.18
C ASP A 358 17.82 130.38 10.19
N SER A 359 17.02 130.14 9.14
CA SER A 359 16.65 131.18 8.20
C SER A 359 15.80 132.28 8.85
N LEU A 360 14.85 131.93 9.72
CA LEU A 360 14.02 132.88 10.44
C LEU A 360 14.83 133.64 11.50
N PHE A 361 15.71 132.95 12.23
CA PHE A 361 16.60 133.53 13.22
C PHE A 361 17.54 134.55 12.58
N ASN A 362 18.20 134.19 11.47
CA ASN A 362 19.08 135.10 10.74
C ASN A 362 18.34 136.28 10.10
N ALA A 363 17.10 136.10 9.65
CA ALA A 363 16.31 137.18 9.04
C ALA A 363 15.75 138.18 10.06
N LEU A 364 15.55 137.77 11.31
CA LEU A 364 14.91 138.58 12.35
C LEU A 364 15.89 139.12 13.41
N TYR A 365 17.13 138.63 13.43
CA TYR A 365 18.15 139.02 14.41
C TYR A 365 19.08 140.13 13.87
N VAL A 366 19.04 141.31 14.48
CA VAL A 366 19.92 142.45 14.17
C VAL A 366 20.87 142.69 15.36
N PRO A 367 22.21 142.55 15.20
CA PRO A 367 23.18 142.86 16.24
C PRO A 367 23.46 144.38 16.30
N GLU A 368 23.48 144.96 17.51
CA GLU A 368 23.95 146.33 17.75
C GLU A 368 25.49 146.35 17.81
N GLU A 369 26.14 147.09 16.91
CA GLU A 369 27.56 147.42 16.97
C GLU A 369 27.81 148.73 17.75
N LYS A 370 28.95 148.72 18.43
CA LYS A 370 29.50 149.72 19.36
C LYS A 370 29.52 151.15 18.82
N GLU A 371 29.01 152.09 19.62
CA GLU A 371 29.41 153.50 19.58
C GLU A 371 30.23 153.87 20.83
N GLU A 372 31.28 154.65 20.57
CA GLU A 372 32.17 155.29 21.53
C GLU A 372 31.43 156.41 22.26
N GLU A 373 31.49 156.46 23.60
CA GLU A 373 31.16 157.65 24.37
C GLU A 373 32.19 157.85 25.50
N GLU A 374 33.15 158.74 25.25
CA GLU A 374 33.78 159.57 26.28
C GLU A 374 33.10 160.94 26.21
N GLU A 375 32.71 161.63 27.29
CA GLU A 375 32.75 161.40 28.73
C GLU A 375 32.02 162.63 29.30
N PHE A 376 31.01 162.52 30.17
CA PHE A 376 30.49 163.72 30.84
C PHE A 376 29.81 163.41 32.16
N VAL A 377 30.33 164.04 33.22
CA VAL A 377 29.69 164.16 34.53
C VAL A 377 29.64 165.65 34.85
N PRO A 378 28.54 166.19 35.39
CA PRO A 378 28.76 167.24 36.39
C PRO A 378 27.76 167.17 37.56
N LEU A 379 28.33 167.28 38.76
CA LEU A 379 27.71 167.08 40.07
C LEU A 379 26.41 167.84 40.34
N ILE A 380 25.58 167.24 41.20
CA ILE A 380 25.64 167.64 42.62
C ILE A 380 26.13 166.46 43.45
#